data_AF-U1Q9I2-F1
#
_entry.id   AF-U1Q9I2-F1
#
_cell.length_a   1.000
_cell.length_b   1.000
_cell.length_c   1.000
_cell.angle_alpha   90.00
_cell.angle_beta   90.00
_cell.angle_gamma   90.00
#
_symmetry.space_group_name_H-M   'P 1'
#
loop_
_entity.id
_entity.type
_entity.pdbx_description
1 polymer ?
#
loop_
_entity_poly.entity_id
_entity_poly.type
_entity_poly.pdbx_seq_one_letter_code
_entity_poly.pdbx_strand_id
1 'polypeptide(L)'
;MVSRKKWAIGGVAVLTPLIVWTGAMVALPMLGKAAFDSGSSSSVTRYQWAVDITPGFLEGWQAPYNLGTAQLAHDRRDAGVANLELALRRVRRAERTQGQIANTEGPECKVRANLSLGYEAQGKAAGKSGAKRLQKAIDTIQPCTSSKKNKDEQERQKKEKKEAETPNPNPSPSPNPSPSPNPNPSPNPNPSPNQNPSSSPNQNPTSSPDPNQSPSPGPVSPNGDPSPTPSSFPGESPDGRERELRSKDSEKNEKNPRYGDQRNGEPNW
;
A
#
# COMPACT_ATOMS: atom_id res chain seq x y z
N MET A 1 -63.46 -13.84 0.69
CA MET A 1 -62.16 -13.98 1.38
C MET A 1 -61.04 -13.80 0.36
N VAL A 2 -60.53 -12.58 0.22
CA VAL A 2 -59.45 -12.28 -0.74
C VAL A 2 -58.10 -12.72 -0.16
N SER A 3 -57.31 -13.34 -1.02
CA SER A 3 -56.11 -14.15 -0.76
C SER A 3 -55.03 -13.42 0.08
N ARG A 4 -54.88 -13.79 1.36
CA ARG A 4 -53.75 -13.37 2.21
C ARG A 4 -52.44 -14.13 1.91
N LYS A 5 -52.48 -15.19 1.08
CA LYS A 5 -51.33 -16.07 0.86
C LYS A 5 -50.33 -15.57 -0.19
N LYS A 6 -50.74 -14.67 -1.10
CA LYS A 6 -49.85 -14.14 -2.15
C LYS A 6 -48.85 -13.10 -1.63
N TRP A 7 -49.17 -12.40 -0.54
CA TRP A 7 -48.28 -11.42 0.10
C TRP A 7 -47.13 -12.07 0.89
N ALA A 8 -47.32 -13.29 1.41
CA ALA A 8 -46.31 -13.97 2.21
C ALA A 8 -45.10 -14.44 1.37
N ILE A 9 -45.33 -14.91 0.14
CA ILE A 9 -44.25 -15.43 -0.71
C ILE A 9 -43.50 -14.27 -1.40
N GLY A 10 -44.23 -13.26 -1.91
CA GLY A 10 -43.62 -12.08 -2.53
C GLY A 10 -42.89 -11.18 -1.52
N GLY A 11 -43.42 -11.07 -0.29
CA GLY A 11 -42.77 -10.30 0.78
C GLY A 11 -41.47 -10.93 1.25
N VAL A 12 -41.43 -12.25 1.44
CA VAL A 12 -40.20 -12.97 1.85
C VAL A 12 -39.12 -12.90 0.76
N ALA A 13 -39.49 -13.03 -0.52
CA ALA A 13 -38.55 -12.98 -1.64
C ALA A 13 -37.84 -11.61 -1.79
N VAL A 14 -38.46 -10.52 -1.35
CA VAL A 14 -37.86 -9.16 -1.36
C VAL A 14 -37.17 -8.84 -0.03
N LEU A 15 -37.68 -9.35 1.10
CA LEU A 15 -37.12 -9.07 2.42
C LEU A 15 -35.76 -9.73 2.63
N THR A 16 -35.57 -10.97 2.16
CA THR A 16 -34.29 -11.69 2.30
C THR A 16 -33.12 -10.98 1.62
N PRO A 17 -33.16 -10.60 0.33
CA PRO A 17 -32.05 -9.87 -0.29
C PRO A 17 -31.83 -8.49 0.35
N LEU A 18 -32.89 -7.82 0.81
CA LEU A 18 -32.77 -6.57 1.55
C LEU A 18 -32.00 -6.76 2.86
N ILE A 19 -32.31 -7.79 3.65
CA ILE A 19 -31.63 -8.12 4.91
C ILE A 19 -30.17 -8.50 4.66
N VAL A 20 -29.89 -9.29 3.63
CA VAL A 20 -28.51 -9.66 3.26
C VAL A 20 -27.73 -8.41 2.87
N TRP A 21 -28.34 -7.51 2.09
CA TRP A 21 -27.72 -6.26 1.66
C TRP A 21 -27.48 -5.29 2.83
N THR A 22 -28.44 -5.12 3.76
CA THR A 22 -28.23 -4.30 4.96
C THR A 22 -27.21 -4.91 5.91
N GLY A 23 -27.15 -6.25 6.02
CA GLY A 23 -26.09 -6.95 6.72
C GLY A 23 -24.71 -6.68 6.11
N ALA A 24 -24.61 -6.74 4.78
CA ALA A 24 -23.38 -6.44 4.05
C ALA A 24 -22.91 -4.99 4.24
N MET A 25 -23.84 -4.03 4.31
CA MET A 25 -23.55 -2.62 4.59
C MET A 25 -22.83 -2.40 5.91
N VAL A 26 -23.12 -3.22 6.93
CA VAL A 26 -22.47 -3.12 8.25
C VAL A 26 -21.21 -3.98 8.30
N ALA A 27 -21.26 -5.19 7.75
CA ALA A 27 -20.16 -6.14 7.82
C ALA A 27 -18.95 -5.70 7.01
N LEU A 28 -19.13 -5.21 5.77
CA LEU A 28 -18.02 -4.86 4.89
C LEU A 28 -17.12 -3.74 5.45
N PRO A 29 -17.64 -2.63 6.00
CA PRO A 29 -16.80 -1.62 6.64
C PRO A 29 -16.03 -2.16 7.85
N MET A 30 -16.65 -2.99 8.69
CA MET A 30 -15.98 -3.60 9.86
C MET A 30 -14.88 -4.57 9.43
N LEU A 31 -15.17 -5.42 8.45
CA LEU A 31 -14.22 -6.36 7.85
C LEU A 31 -13.08 -5.65 7.13
N GLY A 32 -13.37 -4.51 6.49
CA GLY A 32 -12.37 -3.62 5.90
C GLY A 32 -11.46 -3.01 6.95
N LYS A 33 -12.03 -2.59 8.09
CA LYS A 33 -11.27 -2.03 9.21
C LYS A 33 -10.36 -3.07 9.86
N ALA A 34 -10.86 -4.25 10.19
CA ALA A 34 -10.03 -5.33 10.74
C ALA A 34 -8.85 -5.67 9.80
N ALA A 35 -9.11 -5.70 8.49
CA ALA A 35 -8.06 -5.88 7.50
C ALA A 35 -7.06 -4.71 7.48
N PHE A 36 -7.54 -3.46 7.56
CA PHE A 36 -6.70 -2.27 7.59
C PHE A 36 -5.81 -2.22 8.83
N ASP A 37 -6.38 -2.47 10.01
CA ASP A 37 -5.67 -2.49 11.29
C ASP A 37 -4.61 -3.61 11.33
N SER A 38 -4.85 -4.72 10.62
CA SER A 38 -3.87 -5.79 10.43
C SER A 38 -2.81 -5.51 9.35
N GLY A 39 -2.86 -4.36 8.68
CA GLY A 39 -1.99 -4.02 7.55
C GLY A 39 -2.27 -4.80 6.26
N SER A 40 -3.39 -5.52 6.17
CA SER A 40 -3.72 -6.36 5.01
C SER A 40 -4.22 -5.53 3.82
N SER A 41 -3.69 -5.84 2.64
CA SER A 41 -4.14 -5.29 1.35
C SER A 41 -5.59 -5.65 1.00
N SER A 42 -6.14 -6.67 1.66
CA SER A 42 -7.56 -7.04 1.57
C SER A 42 -8.52 -5.93 2.03
N SER A 43 -8.03 -4.96 2.81
CA SER A 43 -8.81 -3.79 3.23
C SER A 43 -9.35 -2.99 2.05
N VAL A 44 -8.53 -2.75 1.02
CA VAL A 44 -8.92 -2.02 -0.20
C VAL A 44 -10.07 -2.74 -0.90
N THR A 45 -9.95 -4.04 -1.09
CA THR A 45 -11.00 -4.85 -1.74
C THR A 45 -12.30 -4.77 -0.96
N ARG A 46 -12.26 -4.94 0.37
CA ARG A 46 -13.45 -4.91 1.22
C ARG A 46 -14.14 -3.55 1.20
N TYR A 47 -13.37 -2.46 1.20
CA TYR A 47 -13.93 -1.12 1.07
C TYR A 47 -14.44 -0.80 -0.34
N GLN A 48 -13.85 -1.38 -1.39
CA GLN A 48 -14.36 -1.25 -2.75
C GLN A 48 -15.76 -1.85 -2.84
N TRP A 49 -15.94 -3.07 -2.34
CA TRP A 49 -17.26 -3.70 -2.26
C TRP A 49 -18.25 -2.83 -1.48
N ALA A 50 -17.84 -2.27 -0.33
CA ALA A 50 -18.70 -1.37 0.44
C ALA A 50 -19.15 -0.15 -0.36
N VAL A 51 -18.27 0.47 -1.16
CA VAL A 51 -18.64 1.57 -2.07
C VAL A 51 -19.61 1.09 -3.14
N ASP A 52 -19.33 -0.04 -3.78
CA ASP A 52 -20.10 -0.54 -4.93
C ASP A 52 -21.52 -0.97 -4.55
N ILE A 53 -21.70 -1.52 -3.35
CA ILE A 53 -23.03 -1.89 -2.86
C ILE A 53 -23.82 -0.70 -2.31
N THR A 54 -23.17 0.45 -2.07
CA THR A 54 -23.81 1.66 -1.50
C THR A 54 -24.60 2.39 -2.56
N PRO A 55 -25.94 2.42 -2.47
CA PRO A 55 -26.78 3.11 -3.43
C PRO A 55 -26.49 4.61 -3.38
N GLY A 56 -26.61 5.27 -4.54
CA GLY A 56 -26.36 6.71 -4.71
C GLY A 56 -27.07 7.62 -3.70
N PHE A 57 -28.26 7.24 -3.23
CA PHE A 57 -29.01 8.03 -2.25
C PHE A 57 -28.48 7.93 -0.80
N LEU A 58 -27.68 6.90 -0.49
CA LEU A 58 -26.98 6.71 0.79
C LEU A 58 -25.48 7.02 0.69
N GLU A 59 -25.00 7.50 -0.46
CA GLU A 59 -23.58 7.79 -0.69
C GLU A 59 -23.10 8.95 0.19
N GLY A 60 -22.76 8.63 1.43
CA GLY A 60 -22.04 9.50 2.33
C GLY A 60 -20.57 9.63 1.94
N TRP A 61 -19.88 10.53 2.62
CA TRP A 61 -18.45 10.73 2.46
C TRP A 61 -17.62 9.57 3.05
N GLN A 62 -18.17 8.78 3.97
CA GLN A 62 -17.46 7.73 4.70
C GLN A 62 -16.94 6.61 3.81
N ALA A 63 -17.77 6.07 2.91
CA ALA A 63 -17.36 4.97 2.03
C ALA A 63 -16.17 5.34 1.12
N PRO A 64 -16.21 6.45 0.36
CA PRO A 64 -15.05 6.88 -0.42
C PRO A 64 -13.88 7.33 0.47
N TYR A 65 -14.13 7.89 1.66
CA TYR A 65 -13.06 8.24 2.59
C TYR A 65 -12.30 6.99 3.08
N ASN A 66 -13.02 5.94 3.48
CA ASN A 66 -12.45 4.70 3.99
C ASN A 66 -11.66 3.96 2.90
N LEU A 67 -12.24 3.85 1.70
CA LEU A 67 -11.56 3.29 0.53
C LEU A 67 -10.31 4.09 0.17
N GLY A 68 -10.43 5.42 0.10
CA GLY A 68 -9.31 6.28 -0.27
C GLY A 68 -8.17 6.24 0.74
N THR A 69 -8.50 6.21 2.03
CA THR A 69 -7.52 6.08 3.12
C THR A 69 -6.80 4.72 3.07
N ALA A 70 -7.54 3.62 2.85
CA ALA A 70 -6.94 2.30 2.64
C ALA A 70 -6.03 2.26 1.40
N GLN A 71 -6.44 2.89 0.31
CA GLN A 71 -5.63 2.98 -0.90
C GLN A 71 -4.33 3.76 -0.66
N LEU A 72 -4.35 4.85 0.10
CA LEU A 72 -3.15 5.58 0.47
C LEU A 72 -2.18 4.73 1.32
N ALA A 73 -2.70 3.98 2.28
CA ALA A 73 -1.89 3.07 3.10
C ALA A 73 -1.20 1.98 2.27
N HIS A 74 -1.82 1.55 1.16
CA HIS A 74 -1.28 0.55 0.23
C HIS A 74 -0.60 1.17 -1.00
N ASP A 75 -0.07 2.39 -0.89
CA ASP A 75 0.66 3.13 -1.93
C ASP A 75 -0.12 3.39 -3.25
N ARG A 76 -1.43 3.15 -3.29
CA ARG A 76 -2.31 3.46 -4.42
C ARG A 76 -2.72 4.93 -4.41
N ARG A 77 -1.71 5.81 -4.54
CA ARG A 77 -1.79 7.26 -4.31
C ARG A 77 -2.86 7.95 -5.17
N ASP A 78 -2.91 7.66 -6.46
CA ASP A 78 -3.86 8.31 -7.37
C ASP A 78 -5.31 7.90 -7.12
N ALA A 79 -5.56 6.60 -6.93
CA ALA A 79 -6.86 6.08 -6.56
C ALA A 79 -7.31 6.64 -5.19
N GLY A 80 -6.39 6.65 -4.22
CA GLY A 80 -6.64 7.17 -2.88
C GLY A 80 -7.05 8.63 -2.88
N VAL A 81 -6.30 9.48 -3.61
CA VAL A 81 -6.62 10.89 -3.79
C VAL A 81 -7.96 11.07 -4.49
N ALA A 82 -8.26 10.32 -5.56
CA ALA A 82 -9.54 10.45 -6.27
C ALA A 82 -10.75 10.15 -5.37
N ASN A 83 -10.64 9.10 -4.54
CA ASN A 83 -11.69 8.75 -3.58
C ASN A 83 -11.80 9.78 -2.44
N LEU A 84 -10.70 10.32 -1.94
CA LEU A 84 -10.72 11.37 -0.92
C LEU A 84 -11.24 12.71 -1.46
N GLU A 85 -10.99 13.04 -2.73
CA GLU A 85 -11.62 14.17 -3.42
C GLU A 85 -13.15 13.96 -3.52
N LEU A 86 -13.60 12.74 -3.83
CA LEU A 86 -15.03 12.40 -3.83
C LEU A 86 -15.64 12.53 -2.43
N ALA A 87 -14.94 12.05 -1.39
CA ALA A 87 -15.35 12.22 -0.01
C ALA A 87 -15.47 13.71 0.36
N LEU A 88 -14.54 14.56 -0.08
CA LEU A 88 -14.57 16.00 0.19
C LEU A 88 -15.74 16.71 -0.50
N ARG A 89 -16.18 16.21 -1.66
CA ARG A 89 -17.40 16.72 -2.33
C ARG A 89 -18.67 16.35 -1.58
N ARG A 90 -18.71 15.17 -0.94
CA ARG A 90 -19.89 14.63 -0.24
C ARG A 90 -19.98 15.06 1.22
N VAL A 91 -18.85 15.41 1.85
CA VAL A 91 -18.84 15.78 3.25
C VAL A 91 -19.51 17.13 3.47
N ARG A 92 -20.31 17.24 4.53
CA ARG A 92 -20.93 18.51 4.91
C ARG A 92 -19.84 19.51 5.28
N ARG A 93 -19.87 20.69 4.65
CA ARG A 93 -18.97 21.79 4.98
C ARG A 93 -19.21 22.26 6.41
N ALA A 94 -18.14 22.39 7.17
CA ALA A 94 -18.15 22.99 8.49
C ALA A 94 -18.22 24.52 8.37
N GLU A 95 -18.78 25.14 9.41
CA GLU A 95 -18.79 26.59 9.56
C GLU A 95 -17.36 27.11 9.71
N ARG A 96 -17.11 28.26 9.09
CA ARG A 96 -15.80 28.91 9.07
C ARG A 96 -15.88 30.25 9.75
N THR A 97 -15.00 30.48 10.70
CA THR A 97 -14.79 31.78 11.34
C THR A 97 -13.41 32.26 10.91
N GLN A 98 -13.33 33.43 10.26
CA GLN A 98 -12.07 34.00 9.75
C GLN A 98 -11.26 33.00 8.88
N GLY A 99 -11.95 32.19 8.06
CA GLY A 99 -11.31 31.20 7.20
C GLY A 99 -10.79 29.94 7.90
N GLN A 100 -10.97 29.81 9.22
CA GLN A 100 -10.66 28.62 9.99
C GLN A 100 -11.93 27.88 10.40
N ILE A 101 -11.86 26.55 10.41
CA ILE A 101 -12.91 25.67 10.89
C ILE A 101 -12.73 25.52 12.40
N ALA A 102 -13.79 25.84 13.15
CA ALA A 102 -13.78 25.74 14.62
C ALA A 102 -13.70 24.27 15.08
N ASN A 103 -14.49 23.38 14.46
CA ASN A 103 -14.47 21.95 14.76
C ASN A 103 -13.49 21.20 13.86
N THR A 104 -12.23 21.10 14.31
CA THR A 104 -11.17 20.38 13.59
C THR A 104 -11.27 18.87 13.63
N GLU A 105 -12.09 18.32 14.52
CA GLU A 105 -12.41 16.90 14.59
C GLU A 105 -13.63 16.53 13.74
N GLY A 106 -14.27 17.55 13.16
CA GLY A 106 -15.40 17.39 12.25
C GLY A 106 -15.03 16.64 10.97
N PRO A 107 -16.03 16.07 10.28
CA PRO A 107 -15.80 15.18 9.15
C PRO A 107 -15.08 15.88 7.98
N GLU A 108 -15.32 17.18 7.75
CA GLU A 108 -14.60 17.93 6.72
C GLU A 108 -13.09 17.95 6.97
N CYS A 109 -12.67 18.19 8.22
CA CYS A 109 -11.26 18.25 8.56
C CYS A 109 -10.58 16.88 8.56
N LYS A 110 -11.30 15.80 8.92
CA LYS A 110 -10.81 14.43 8.74
C LYS A 110 -10.51 14.13 7.26
N VAL A 111 -11.47 14.43 6.38
CA VAL A 111 -11.32 14.21 4.93
C VAL A 111 -10.18 15.05 4.35
N ARG A 112 -10.11 16.34 4.70
CA ARG A 112 -9.04 17.24 4.25
C ARG A 112 -7.66 16.79 4.73
N ALA A 113 -7.56 16.29 5.95
CA ALA A 113 -6.31 15.77 6.49
C ALA A 113 -5.79 14.60 5.64
N ASN A 114 -6.60 13.57 5.41
CA ASN A 114 -6.16 12.43 4.60
C ASN A 114 -5.92 12.81 3.14
N LEU A 115 -6.76 13.69 2.58
CA LEU A 115 -6.55 14.19 1.22
C LEU A 115 -5.22 14.95 1.10
N SER A 116 -4.85 15.75 2.11
CA SER A 116 -3.56 16.45 2.13
C SER A 116 -2.38 15.48 2.16
N LEU A 117 -2.47 14.39 2.93
CA LEU A 117 -1.46 13.33 2.97
C LEU A 117 -1.33 12.62 1.61
N GLY A 118 -2.44 12.45 0.88
CA GLY A 118 -2.43 11.91 -0.48
C GLY A 118 -1.68 12.81 -1.46
N TYR A 119 -1.94 14.13 -1.43
CA TYR A 119 -1.20 15.08 -2.27
C TYR A 119 0.27 15.20 -1.89
N GLU A 120 0.58 15.14 -0.60
CA GLU A 120 1.96 15.09 -0.12
C GLU A 120 2.69 13.85 -0.63
N ALA A 121 2.06 12.68 -0.57
CA ALA A 121 2.60 11.44 -1.11
C ALA A 121 2.84 11.53 -2.63
N GLN A 122 1.90 12.11 -3.38
CA GLN A 122 2.06 12.39 -4.82
C GLN A 122 3.23 13.35 -5.08
N GLY A 123 3.34 14.43 -4.29
CA GLY A 123 4.40 15.43 -4.41
C GLY A 123 5.78 14.84 -4.15
N LYS A 124 5.91 14.02 -3.10
CA LYS A 124 7.17 13.31 -2.79
C LYS A 124 7.58 12.35 -3.89
N ALA A 125 6.63 11.57 -4.40
CA ALA A 125 6.88 10.64 -5.50
C ALA A 125 7.35 11.36 -6.77
N ALA A 126 6.86 12.59 -6.99
CA ALA A 126 7.25 13.44 -8.12
C ALA A 126 8.57 14.20 -7.92
N GLY A 127 9.18 14.12 -6.72
CA GLY A 127 10.41 14.82 -6.36
C GLY A 127 10.35 16.32 -6.66
N LYS A 128 11.30 16.83 -7.45
CA LYS A 128 11.41 18.25 -7.83
C LYS A 128 10.18 18.78 -8.57
N SER A 129 9.49 17.93 -9.33
CA SER A 129 8.25 18.32 -10.03
C SER A 129 7.00 18.32 -9.12
N GLY A 130 7.16 17.87 -7.88
CA GLY A 130 6.09 17.70 -6.89
C GLY A 130 5.66 18.97 -6.16
N ALA A 131 6.35 20.10 -6.33
CA ALA A 131 6.06 21.34 -5.62
C ALA A 131 4.58 21.79 -5.70
N LYS A 132 3.97 21.66 -6.88
CA LYS A 132 2.55 21.99 -7.10
C LYS A 132 1.62 21.07 -6.31
N ARG A 133 1.96 19.78 -6.18
CA ARG A 133 1.19 18.80 -5.40
C ARG A 133 1.34 19.07 -3.90
N LEU A 134 2.55 19.39 -3.44
CA LEU A 134 2.79 19.80 -2.06
C LEU A 134 2.05 21.09 -1.70
N GLN A 135 1.97 22.06 -2.62
CA GLN A 135 1.12 23.24 -2.41
C GLN A 135 -0.35 22.87 -2.28
N LYS A 136 -0.85 21.96 -3.14
CA LYS A 136 -2.22 21.45 -3.06
C LYS A 136 -2.50 20.77 -1.71
N ALA A 137 -1.51 20.07 -1.13
CA ALA A 137 -1.61 19.50 0.22
C ALA A 137 -1.82 20.59 1.28
N ILE A 138 -0.94 21.61 1.28
CA ILE A 138 -0.95 22.75 2.21
C ILE A 138 -2.29 23.48 2.16
N ASP A 139 -2.78 23.80 0.96
CA ASP A 139 -4.03 24.52 0.74
C ASP A 139 -5.25 23.70 1.17
N THR A 140 -5.19 22.38 1.00
CA THR A 140 -6.28 21.48 1.36
C THR A 140 -6.51 21.45 2.87
N ILE A 141 -5.43 21.40 3.66
CA ILE A 141 -5.50 21.33 5.12
C ILE A 141 -5.60 22.69 5.81
N GLN A 142 -5.27 23.79 5.11
CA GLN A 142 -5.24 25.16 5.65
C GLN A 142 -6.47 25.59 6.48
N PRO A 143 -7.72 25.31 6.10
CA PRO A 143 -8.86 25.72 6.92
C PRO A 143 -8.99 24.92 8.23
N CYS A 144 -8.22 23.85 8.41
CA CYS A 144 -8.28 22.95 9.56
C CYS A 144 -7.05 23.05 10.49
N THR A 145 -6.22 24.09 10.34
CA THR A 145 -4.96 24.26 11.07
C THR A 145 -5.11 24.85 12.48
N SER A 146 -6.33 25.07 12.95
CA SER A 146 -6.59 25.45 14.34
C SER A 146 -6.22 24.33 15.33
N SER A 147 -6.13 23.07 14.88
CA SER A 147 -5.56 21.98 15.68
C SER A 147 -4.04 21.93 15.53
N LYS A 148 -3.33 21.69 16.65
CA LYS A 148 -1.86 21.57 16.66
C LYS A 148 -1.36 20.53 15.66
N LYS A 149 -2.04 19.39 15.59
CA LYS A 149 -1.73 18.28 14.69
C LYS A 149 -1.75 18.69 13.20
N ASN A 150 -2.81 19.37 12.77
CA ASN A 150 -2.94 19.79 11.37
C ASN A 150 -2.01 20.97 11.05
N LYS A 151 -1.71 21.80 12.05
CA LYS A 151 -0.70 22.85 11.93
C LYS A 151 0.70 22.27 11.71
N ASP A 152 1.11 21.32 12.55
CA ASP A 152 2.41 20.65 12.44
C ASP A 152 2.56 19.95 11.08
N GLU A 153 1.48 19.30 10.61
CA GLU A 153 1.43 18.65 9.30
C GLU A 153 1.60 19.67 8.16
N GLN A 154 0.87 20.78 8.21
CA GLN A 154 1.03 21.85 7.23
C GLN A 154 2.45 22.44 7.22
N GLU A 155 3.08 22.60 8.38
CA GLU A 155 4.46 23.09 8.50
C GLU A 155 5.46 22.10 7.87
N ARG A 156 5.25 20.80 8.06
CA ARG A 156 6.02 19.75 7.40
C ARG A 156 5.90 19.83 5.87
N GLN A 157 4.67 19.91 5.37
CA GLN A 157 4.41 20.02 3.93
C GLN A 157 5.02 21.29 3.33
N LYS A 158 5.01 22.41 4.06
CA LYS A 158 5.70 23.65 3.68
C LYS A 158 7.22 23.46 3.55
N LYS A 159 7.84 22.73 4.49
CA LYS A 159 9.28 22.42 4.44
C LYS A 159 9.62 21.56 3.21
N GLU A 160 8.83 20.51 2.97
CA GLU A 160 9.02 19.61 1.84
C GLU A 160 8.79 20.29 0.50
N LYS A 161 7.81 21.21 0.42
CA LYS A 161 7.61 22.05 -0.77
C LYS A 161 8.85 22.88 -1.07
N LYS A 162 9.43 23.54 -0.07
CA LYS A 162 10.65 24.35 -0.24
C LYS A 162 11.80 23.50 -0.78
N GLU A 163 11.97 22.28 -0.25
CA GLU A 163 12.99 21.35 -0.72
C GLU A 163 12.79 20.91 -2.18
N ALA A 164 11.53 20.68 -2.59
CA ALA A 164 11.18 20.38 -3.97
C ALA A 164 11.42 21.57 -4.93
N GLU A 165 11.25 22.81 -4.45
CA GLU A 165 11.44 24.04 -5.24
C GLU A 165 12.90 24.51 -5.30
N THR A 166 13.72 24.18 -4.31
CA THR A 166 15.13 24.55 -4.33
C THR A 166 15.88 23.80 -5.45
N PRO A 167 16.45 24.51 -6.44
CA PRO A 167 17.51 23.93 -7.26
C PRO A 167 18.65 23.62 -6.30
N ASN A 168 19.15 22.38 -6.31
CA ASN A 168 20.29 21.97 -5.50
C ASN A 168 21.40 23.05 -5.59
N PRO A 169 21.79 23.75 -4.50
CA PRO A 169 23.02 24.52 -4.53
C PRO A 169 24.15 23.50 -4.34
N ASN A 170 24.51 22.79 -5.42
CA ASN A 170 25.66 21.89 -5.45
C ASN A 170 25.49 20.66 -4.51
N PRO A 171 25.96 19.44 -4.86
CA PRO A 171 26.48 18.61 -3.77
C PRO A 171 27.51 19.47 -3.03
N SER A 172 27.50 19.44 -1.70
CA SER A 172 28.61 19.98 -0.90
C SER A 172 29.92 19.73 -1.64
N PRO A 173 30.81 20.72 -1.81
CA PRO A 173 32.06 20.48 -2.50
C PRO A 173 32.69 19.27 -1.82
N SER A 174 32.90 18.22 -2.60
CA SER A 174 33.83 17.16 -2.24
C SER A 174 35.06 17.88 -1.70
N PRO A 175 35.55 17.62 -0.46
CA PRO A 175 36.80 18.20 -0.03
C PRO A 175 37.82 17.84 -1.10
N ASN A 176 38.29 18.87 -1.79
CA ASN A 176 39.24 18.78 -2.89
C ASN A 176 40.48 18.03 -2.37
N PRO A 177 40.98 17.00 -3.07
CA PRO A 177 42.18 16.29 -2.63
C PRO A 177 43.42 17.13 -2.96
N SER A 178 44.16 17.59 -1.94
CA SER A 178 45.61 17.86 -1.99
C SER A 178 46.13 18.57 -0.73
N PRO A 179 47.45 18.56 -0.43
CA PRO A 179 48.57 17.87 -1.10
C PRO A 179 49.49 17.05 -0.16
N SER A 180 49.94 15.89 -0.65
CA SER A 180 51.33 15.36 -0.66
C SER A 180 52.27 15.42 0.58
N PRO A 181 53.41 14.70 0.54
CA PRO A 181 53.81 13.70 1.51
C PRO A 181 54.70 14.27 2.63
N ASN A 182 54.69 13.62 3.80
CA ASN A 182 55.73 13.85 4.81
C ASN A 182 56.98 13.04 4.41
N PRO A 183 58.14 13.67 4.14
CA PRO A 183 59.39 12.95 3.94
C PRO A 183 59.99 12.64 5.33
N ASN A 184 60.03 11.38 5.74
CA ASN A 184 60.92 10.99 6.82
C ASN A 184 62.18 10.34 6.21
N PRO A 185 63.38 10.90 6.43
CA PRO A 185 64.61 10.29 5.98
C PRO A 185 65.16 9.37 7.09
N SER A 186 65.40 8.10 6.75
CA SER A 186 66.75 7.54 6.91
C SER A 186 66.83 6.12 6.36
N PRO A 187 67.93 5.79 5.65
CA PRO A 187 68.20 4.47 5.12
C PRO A 187 68.86 3.59 6.19
N ASN A 188 68.57 2.29 6.19
CA ASN A 188 69.54 1.32 6.69
C ASN A 188 69.57 0.12 5.74
N PRO A 189 70.68 -0.11 5.02
CA PRO A 189 70.87 -1.30 4.21
C PRO A 189 71.49 -2.40 5.08
N ASN A 190 70.96 -3.61 5.01
CA ASN A 190 71.81 -4.79 5.20
C ASN A 190 71.32 -5.95 4.32
N PRO A 191 72.21 -6.67 3.63
CA PRO A 191 71.86 -7.48 2.46
C PRO A 191 71.77 -8.98 2.74
N SER A 192 71.20 -9.67 1.75
CA SER A 192 71.55 -11.03 1.28
C SER A 192 70.98 -12.24 2.05
N PRO A 193 70.95 -13.45 1.44
CA PRO A 193 70.36 -13.80 0.14
C PRO A 193 69.62 -15.17 0.16
N ASN A 194 69.00 -15.51 -0.98
CA ASN A 194 68.78 -16.87 -1.52
C ASN A 194 67.84 -17.84 -0.78
N GLN A 195 66.82 -18.35 -1.50
CA GLN A 195 66.70 -19.75 -1.95
C GLN A 195 65.37 -19.96 -2.72
N ASN A 196 65.47 -20.26 -4.02
CA ASN A 196 64.58 -21.15 -4.76
C ASN A 196 64.92 -22.61 -4.31
N PRO A 197 64.13 -23.71 -4.48
CA PRO A 197 63.10 -23.90 -5.49
C PRO A 197 61.86 -24.79 -5.15
N SER A 198 60.92 -24.82 -6.11
CA SER A 198 60.15 -25.97 -6.62
C SER A 198 59.43 -26.93 -5.65
N SER A 199 58.12 -27.08 -5.84
CA SER A 199 57.44 -28.40 -5.89
C SER A 199 56.02 -28.27 -6.48
N SER A 200 55.82 -28.77 -7.69
CA SER A 200 54.54 -29.31 -8.15
C SER A 200 54.60 -30.83 -7.94
N PRO A 201 53.50 -31.52 -7.63
CA PRO A 201 52.92 -32.36 -8.67
C PRO A 201 51.37 -32.43 -8.67
N ASN A 202 50.83 -32.23 -9.87
CA ASN A 202 49.82 -33.02 -10.58
C ASN A 202 49.20 -34.24 -9.85
N GLN A 203 47.86 -34.41 -9.95
CA GLN A 203 47.16 -35.65 -10.41
C GLN A 203 45.65 -35.39 -10.66
N ASN A 204 45.18 -35.93 -11.78
CA ASN A 204 43.83 -36.06 -12.37
C ASN A 204 43.65 -37.59 -12.64
N PRO A 205 42.57 -38.20 -13.20
CA PRO A 205 41.12 -37.94 -13.30
C PRO A 205 40.22 -39.22 -13.04
N THR A 206 38.90 -39.06 -13.28
CA THR A 206 37.90 -40.02 -13.85
C THR A 206 37.12 -41.04 -12.98
N SER A 207 35.78 -41.06 -13.16
CA SER A 207 34.95 -42.15 -13.75
C SER A 207 33.62 -42.44 -13.03
N SER A 208 32.54 -42.48 -13.85
CA SER A 208 31.15 -42.93 -13.59
C SER A 208 31.08 -44.47 -13.43
N PRO A 209 29.95 -45.12 -13.01
CA PRO A 209 28.76 -45.35 -13.86
C PRO A 209 27.37 -45.45 -13.16
N ASP A 210 26.30 -45.40 -13.97
CA ASP A 210 24.87 -45.76 -13.74
C ASP A 210 24.65 -47.30 -13.88
N PRO A 211 23.54 -47.94 -13.42
CA PRO A 211 22.38 -48.17 -14.32
C PRO A 211 20.97 -48.33 -13.67
N ASN A 212 19.98 -47.65 -14.26
CA ASN A 212 18.73 -48.14 -14.91
C ASN A 212 17.83 -49.26 -14.29
N GLN A 213 16.49 -49.04 -14.26
CA GLN A 213 15.47 -49.92 -14.90
C GLN A 213 14.00 -49.40 -14.84
N SER A 214 13.32 -49.48 -15.99
CA SER A 214 11.85 -49.40 -16.22
C SER A 214 11.31 -50.82 -16.52
N PRO A 215 9.97 -51.08 -16.52
CA PRO A 215 9.29 -51.20 -17.82
C PRO A 215 7.79 -50.78 -17.86
N SER A 216 7.31 -50.48 -19.08
CA SER A 216 5.91 -50.40 -19.53
C SER A 216 5.51 -51.67 -20.30
N PRO A 217 4.20 -51.93 -20.53
CA PRO A 217 3.74 -52.10 -21.92
C PRO A 217 2.33 -51.49 -22.23
N GLY A 218 2.07 -51.15 -23.51
CA GLY A 218 0.83 -50.55 -24.07
C GLY A 218 -0.26 -51.55 -24.53
N PRO A 219 -0.94 -51.36 -25.70
CA PRO A 219 -1.92 -50.31 -26.08
C PRO A 219 -3.25 -50.88 -26.68
N VAL A 220 -4.35 -50.10 -26.79
CA VAL A 220 -5.45 -50.22 -27.80
C VAL A 220 -6.32 -48.94 -27.88
N SER A 221 -6.96 -48.71 -29.06
CA SER A 221 -7.72 -47.53 -29.56
C SER A 221 -9.22 -47.86 -29.79
N PRO A 222 -10.11 -47.07 -30.46
CA PRO A 222 -10.65 -45.70 -30.26
C PRO A 222 -12.22 -45.64 -30.15
N ASN A 223 -12.79 -44.45 -29.83
CA ASN A 223 -14.10 -43.84 -30.25
C ASN A 223 -14.95 -43.19 -29.13
N GLY A 224 -15.47 -41.97 -29.38
CA GLY A 224 -16.82 -41.52 -28.95
C GLY A 224 -16.99 -40.34 -27.97
N ASP A 225 -17.26 -39.14 -28.52
CA ASP A 225 -18.08 -37.98 -28.05
C ASP A 225 -17.90 -37.31 -26.64
N PRO A 226 -18.09 -35.96 -26.52
CA PRO A 226 -17.87 -35.22 -25.28
C PRO A 226 -19.17 -34.94 -24.51
N SER A 227 -19.09 -35.01 -23.18
CA SER A 227 -20.05 -34.33 -22.30
C SER A 227 -19.36 -33.95 -20.97
N PRO A 228 -19.34 -32.68 -20.54
CA PRO A 228 -18.66 -32.28 -19.32
C PRO A 228 -19.61 -32.31 -18.12
N THR A 229 -19.28 -33.16 -17.13
CA THR A 229 -19.65 -32.98 -15.72
C THR A 229 -18.38 -33.09 -14.86
N PRO A 230 -18.35 -32.47 -13.68
CA PRO A 230 -17.18 -31.74 -13.18
C PRO A 230 -16.15 -32.65 -12.52
N SER A 231 -14.87 -32.44 -12.85
CA SER A 231 -13.76 -33.11 -12.19
C SER A 231 -13.31 -32.33 -10.95
N SER A 232 -13.20 -33.08 -9.87
CA SER A 232 -12.65 -32.76 -8.57
C SER A 232 -11.25 -32.12 -8.63
N PHE A 233 -11.09 -31.04 -7.87
CA PHE A 233 -9.79 -30.45 -7.50
C PHE A 233 -9.08 -31.33 -6.47
N PRO A 234 -7.76 -31.61 -6.61
CA PRO A 234 -6.91 -31.89 -5.46
C PRO A 234 -6.61 -30.57 -4.75
N GLY A 235 -6.96 -30.50 -3.46
CA GLY A 235 -6.77 -29.32 -2.63
C GLY A 235 -5.29 -29.06 -2.33
N GLU A 236 -4.79 -27.94 -2.83
CA GLU A 236 -3.58 -27.30 -2.34
C GLU A 236 -4.01 -26.13 -1.44
N SER A 237 -3.60 -26.17 -0.16
CA SER A 237 -4.04 -25.24 0.89
C SER A 237 -3.58 -23.80 0.60
N PRO A 238 -4.48 -22.80 0.53
CA PRO A 238 -4.12 -21.40 0.24
C PRO A 238 -3.28 -20.73 1.34
N ASP A 239 -3.32 -21.27 2.57
CA ASP A 239 -2.80 -20.62 3.77
C ASP A 239 -1.29 -20.31 3.74
N GLY A 240 -0.50 -21.17 3.08
CA GLY A 240 0.96 -21.01 3.04
C GLY A 240 1.40 -19.83 2.18
N ARG A 241 0.78 -19.68 1.01
CA ARG A 241 1.12 -18.62 0.05
C ARG A 241 0.61 -17.26 0.52
N GLU A 242 -0.56 -17.24 1.16
CA GLU A 242 -1.10 -16.03 1.80
C GLU A 242 -0.27 -15.59 3.00
N ARG A 243 0.27 -16.52 3.81
CA ARG A 243 1.15 -16.20 4.94
C ARG A 243 2.51 -15.65 4.50
N GLU A 244 3.08 -16.21 3.44
CA GLU A 244 4.32 -15.72 2.81
C GLU A 244 4.14 -14.32 2.20
N LEU A 245 3.02 -14.09 1.48
CA LEU A 245 2.66 -12.76 0.97
C LEU A 245 2.42 -11.77 2.11
N ARG A 246 1.75 -12.20 3.20
CA ARG A 246 1.52 -11.41 4.41
C ARG A 246 2.83 -11.02 5.08
N SER A 247 3.84 -11.89 5.13
CA SER A 247 5.15 -11.56 5.69
C SER A 247 5.91 -10.52 4.86
N LYS A 248 5.85 -10.63 3.53
CA LYS A 248 6.50 -9.68 2.60
C LYS A 248 5.82 -8.31 2.56
N ASP A 249 4.48 -8.29 2.62
CA ASP A 249 3.71 -7.04 2.70
C ASP A 249 3.87 -6.35 4.07
N SER A 250 3.89 -7.13 5.17
CA SER A 250 4.19 -6.59 6.50
C SER A 250 5.59 -5.98 6.57
N GLU A 251 6.62 -6.63 6.01
CA GLU A 251 7.98 -6.07 6.04
C GLU A 251 8.12 -4.81 5.16
N LYS A 252 7.37 -4.73 4.05
CA LYS A 252 7.30 -3.52 3.21
C LYS A 252 6.56 -2.38 3.91
N ASN A 253 5.50 -2.69 4.67
CA ASN A 253 4.72 -1.72 5.44
C ASN A 253 5.50 -1.23 6.68
N GLU A 254 6.27 -2.10 7.32
CA GLU A 254 7.17 -1.76 8.44
C GLU A 254 8.33 -0.86 8.00
N LYS A 255 8.81 -1.00 6.75
CA LYS A 255 9.78 -0.09 6.12
C LYS A 255 9.17 1.25 5.63
N ASN A 256 7.85 1.41 5.59
CA ASN A 256 7.18 2.67 5.30
C ASN A 256 6.25 3.11 6.44
N PRO A 257 6.80 3.47 7.62
CA PRO A 257 6.02 3.80 8.82
C PRO A 257 5.14 5.05 8.70
N ARG A 258 5.06 5.67 7.52
CA ARG A 258 4.49 7.02 7.32
C ARG A 258 2.97 7.10 7.48
N TYR A 259 2.24 5.98 7.32
CA TYR A 259 0.78 5.94 7.47
C TYR A 259 0.29 5.20 8.73
N GLY A 260 1.13 4.33 9.32
CA GLY A 260 0.78 3.52 10.48
C GLY A 260 1.12 4.15 11.83
N ASP A 261 2.14 5.00 11.90
CA ASP A 261 2.53 5.66 13.15
C ASP A 261 1.94 7.08 13.20
N GLN A 262 0.75 7.18 13.78
CA GLN A 262 0.12 8.41 14.24
C GLN A 262 -0.08 9.51 13.19
N ARG A 263 -1.37 9.78 12.92
CA ARG A 263 -2.00 11.10 12.68
C ARG A 263 -2.88 11.11 11.42
N ASN A 264 -4.20 11.11 11.64
CA ASN A 264 -5.30 11.42 10.70
C ASN A 264 -5.78 10.28 9.80
N GLY A 265 -4.94 9.30 9.47
CA GLY A 265 -5.26 8.17 8.60
C GLY A 265 -6.26 7.12 9.13
N GLU A 266 -6.97 7.39 10.22
CA GLU A 266 -7.95 6.43 10.73
C GLU A 266 -9.21 6.44 9.86
N PRO A 267 -9.65 5.27 9.35
CA PRO A 267 -10.95 5.12 8.73
C PRO A 267 -12.04 5.60 9.69
N ASN A 268 -13.02 6.35 9.19
CA ASN A 268 -14.14 6.83 9.98
C ASN A 268 -15.22 5.76 9.90
N TRP A 269 -15.21 4.88 10.89
CA TRP A 269 -16.28 3.93 11.16
C TRP A 269 -17.41 4.63 11.91
#